data_AF-A0A7W7YYY6-F1
#
_entry.id   AF-A0A7W7YYY6-F1
#
_cell.length_a   1.000
_cell.length_b   1.000
_cell.length_c   1.000
_cell.angle_alpha   90.00
_cell.angle_beta   90.00
_cell.angle_gamma   90.00
#
_symmetry.space_group_name_H-M   'P 1'
#
loop_
_entity.id
_entity.type
_entity.pdbx_description
1 polymer ?
#
loop_
_entity_poly.entity_id
_entity_poly.type
_entity_poly.pdbx_seq_one_letter_code
_entity_poly.pdbx_strand_id
1 'polypeptide(L)' 'MTFRYSHTFPIIGPNKLPRFRQWAAENIPGVAVSLPPQVPVKSTALTVRLKSVEDRNTLIGKLEGVEF' A
#
# COMPACT_ATOMS: atom_id res chain seq x y z
N MET A 1 4.01 -12.15 -13.88
CA MET A 1 4.09 -11.97 -12.41
C MET A 1 2.70 -11.68 -11.90
N THR A 2 2.15 -12.51 -11.00
CA THR A 2 0.75 -12.43 -10.58
C THR A 2 0.68 -11.89 -9.16
N PHE A 3 0.13 -10.68 -8.98
CA PHE A 3 -0.18 -10.14 -7.66
C PHE A 3 -1.54 -10.71 -7.23
N ARG A 4 -1.54 -11.78 -6.43
CA ARG A 4 -2.74 -12.50 -5.99
C ARG A 4 -3.41 -11.89 -4.77
N TYR A 5 -2.68 -11.12 -3.98
CA TYR A 5 -3.17 -10.58 -2.73
C TYR A 5 -3.46 -9.10 -2.89
N SER A 6 -4.59 -8.64 -2.37
CA SER A 6 -4.92 -7.23 -2.26
C SER A 6 -5.14 -6.87 -0.79
N HIS A 7 -4.69 -5.68 -0.42
CA HIS A 7 -4.96 -5.12 0.89
C HIS A 7 -5.49 -3.70 0.70
N THR A 8 -6.61 -3.40 1.35
CA THR A 8 -7.22 -2.08 1.32
C THR A 8 -7.11 -1.48 2.71
N PHE A 9 -6.51 -0.30 2.79
CA PHE A 9 -6.36 0.43 4.04
C PHE A 9 -6.87 1.87 3.87
N PRO A 10 -7.33 2.50 4.96
CA PRO A 10 -7.77 3.88 4.92
C PRO A 10 -6.56 4.81 4.70
N ILE A 11 -6.73 5.81 3.83
CA ILE A 11 -5.73 6.85 3.58
C ILE A 11 -6.42 8.16 3.22
N ILE A 12 -6.00 9.23 3.87
CA ILE A 12 -6.59 10.56 3.74
C ILE A 12 -5.54 11.51 3.15
N GLY A 13 -6.01 12.56 2.47
CA GLY A 13 -5.15 13.61 1.93
C GLY A 13 -4.68 13.42 0.48
N PRO A 14 -4.04 14.43 -0.11
CA PRO A 14 -3.57 14.40 -1.49
C PRO A 14 -2.34 13.48 -1.68
N ASN A 15 -1.98 13.19 -2.93
CA ASN A 15 -0.71 12.51 -3.26
C ASN A 15 -0.52 11.12 -2.61
N LYS A 16 -1.60 10.34 -2.50
CA LYS A 16 -1.62 9.02 -1.84
C LYS A 16 -0.63 8.02 -2.42
N LEU A 17 -0.56 7.93 -3.75
CA LEU A 17 0.34 7.02 -4.46
C LEU A 17 1.83 7.31 -4.18
N PRO A 18 2.33 8.54 -4.39
CA PRO A 18 3.73 8.84 -4.08
C PRO A 18 4.05 8.78 -2.58
N ARG A 19 3.12 9.18 -1.68
CA ARG A 19 3.31 9.01 -0.22
C ARG A 19 3.48 7.55 0.16
N PHE A 20 2.58 6.68 -0.31
CA PHE A 20 2.70 5.25 -0.05
C PHE A 20 3.97 4.67 -0.66
N ARG A 21 4.38 5.11 -1.85
CA ARG A 21 5.63 4.66 -2.48
C ARG A 21 6.87 5.05 -1.68
N GLN A 22 6.93 6.27 -1.16
CA GLN A 22 8.01 6.71 -0.27
C GLN A 22 8.01 5.90 1.03
N TRP A 23 6.86 5.81 1.69
CA TRP A 23 6.70 5.02 2.90
C TRP A 23 7.11 3.56 2.69
N ALA A 24 6.74 2.96 1.56
CA ALA A 24 7.09 1.58 1.22
C ALA A 24 8.60 1.43 0.99
N ALA A 25 9.25 2.41 0.36
CA ALA A 25 10.69 2.39 0.20
C ALA A 25 11.44 2.47 1.54
N GLU A 26 10.89 3.21 2.51
CA GLU A 26 11.49 3.40 3.83
C GLU A 26 11.21 2.24 4.81
N ASN A 27 9.98 1.73 4.82
CA ASN A 27 9.53 0.76 5.83
C ASN A 27 9.60 -0.69 5.36
N ILE A 28 9.47 -0.93 4.06
CA ILE A 28 9.43 -2.27 3.45
C ILE A 28 10.32 -2.35 2.19
N PRO A 29 11.63 -2.01 2.30
CA PRO A 29 12.54 -2.12 1.17
C PRO A 29 12.59 -3.57 0.68
N GLY A 30 12.31 -3.78 -0.60
CA GLY A 30 12.32 -5.11 -1.24
C GLY A 30 10.96 -5.81 -1.36
N VAL A 31 9.89 -5.23 -0.82
CA VAL A 31 8.53 -5.77 -1.00
C VAL A 31 7.98 -5.37 -2.37
N ALA A 32 7.60 -6.35 -3.18
CA ALA A 32 6.99 -6.14 -4.49
C ALA A 32 5.52 -5.71 -4.33
N VAL A 33 5.30 -4.40 -4.23
CA VAL A 33 3.96 -3.79 -4.20
C VAL A 33 3.54 -3.34 -5.60
N SER A 34 2.30 -3.68 -5.99
CA SER A 34 1.65 -3.18 -7.19
C SER A 34 0.57 -2.20 -6.79
N LEU A 35 0.79 -0.94 -7.17
CA LEU A 35 -0.13 0.15 -6.93
C LEU A 35 -1.14 0.27 -8.07
N PRO A 36 -2.39 0.66 -7.78
CA PRO A 36 -3.37 0.97 -8.81
C PRO A 36 -2.91 2.19 -9.62
N PRO A 37 -3.16 2.21 -10.93
CA PRO A 37 -2.68 3.29 -11.81
C PRO A 37 -3.33 4.64 -11.50
N GLN A 38 -4.55 4.63 -10.98
CA GLN A 38 -5.26 5.83 -10.59
C GLN A 38 -6.08 5.57 -9.33
N VAL A 39 -5.98 6.48 -8.37
CA VAL A 39 -6.77 6.48 -7.14
C VAL A 39 -7.54 7.79 -7.12
N PRO A 40 -8.87 7.77 -6.91
CA PRO A 40 -9.63 8.99 -6.81
C PRO A 40 -9.09 9.88 -5.69
N VAL A 41 -8.99 11.18 -5.95
CA VAL A 41 -8.51 12.17 -4.96
C VAL A 41 -9.38 12.13 -3.70
N LYS A 42 -10.69 11.87 -3.85
CA LYS A 42 -11.65 11.75 -2.75
C LYS A 42 -11.70 10.37 -2.07
N SER A 43 -11.03 9.35 -2.60
CA SER A 43 -11.10 8.00 -2.02
C SER A 43 -10.39 7.93 -0.67
N THR A 44 -11.11 7.69 0.40
CA THR A 44 -10.52 7.51 1.74
C THR A 44 -9.86 6.14 1.94
N ALA A 45 -9.70 5.36 0.86
CA ALA A 45 -9.13 4.03 0.87
C ALA A 45 -8.18 3.82 -0.32
N LEU A 46 -7.07 3.13 -0.09
CA LEU A 46 -6.10 2.73 -1.10
C LEU A 46 -5.97 1.21 -1.08
N THR A 47 -6.21 0.61 -2.24
CA THR A 47 -6.00 -0.82 -2.45
C THR A 47 -4.63 -1.04 -3.06
N VAL A 48 -3.77 -1.80 -2.38
CA VAL A 48 -2.46 -2.21 -2.87
C VAL A 48 -2.47 -3.70 -3.16
N ARG A 49 -1.77 -4.11 -4.21
CA ARG A 49 -1.63 -5.51 -4.61
C ARG A 49 -0.24 -6.02 -4.26
N LEU A 50 -0.17 -7.25 -3.79
CA LEU A 50 1.04 -7.89 -3.26
C LEU A 50 1.21 -9.26 -3.89
N LYS A 51 2.47 -9.70 -3.96
CA LYS A 51 2.83 -10.98 -4.57
C LYS A 51 2.62 -12.15 -3.60
N SER A 52 3.06 -12.00 -2.36
CA SER A 52 3.01 -13.05 -1.35
C SER A 52 2.15 -12.67 -0.14
N VAL A 53 1.72 -13.68 0.62
CA VAL A 53 1.03 -13.49 1.89
C VAL A 53 1.97 -12.93 2.97
N GLU A 54 3.26 -13.24 2.89
CA GLU A 54 4.30 -12.69 3.76
C GLU A 54 4.45 -11.18 3.58
N ASP A 55 4.50 -10.72 2.32
CA ASP A 55 4.49 -9.29 1.97
C ASP A 55 3.25 -8.59 2.55
N ARG A 56 2.09 -9.27 2.51
CA ARG A 56 0.83 -8.78 3.07
C ARG A 56 0.89 -8.66 4.58
N ASN A 57 1.41 -9.66 5.29
CA ASN A 57 1.50 -9.60 6.75
C ASN A 57 2.49 -8.54 7.21
N THR A 58 3.63 -8.39 6.52
CA THR A 58 4.59 -7.31 6.79
C THR A 58 3.94 -5.94 6.54
N LEU A 59 3.22 -5.79 5.44
CA LEU A 59 2.49 -4.55 5.14
C LEU A 59 1.45 -4.25 6.23
N ILE A 60 0.59 -5.22 6.58
CA ILE A 60 -0.45 -5.03 7.61
C ILE A 60 0.19 -4.66 8.95
N GLY A 61 1.19 -5.42 9.41
CA GLY A 61 1.85 -5.13 10.69
C GLY A 61 2.60 -3.80 10.72
N LYS A 62 3.06 -3.30 9.57
CA LYS A 62 3.65 -1.95 9.45
C LYS A 62 2.61 -0.85 9.31
N LEU A 63 1.45 -1.15 8.73
CA LEU A 63 0.31 -0.24 8.62
C LEU A 63 -0.47 -0.12 9.94
N GLU A 64 -0.41 -1.13 10.80
CA GLU A 64 -0.97 -1.08 12.16
C GLU A 64 -0.28 0.02 12.97
N GLY A 65 -0.93 1.19 13.04
CA GLY A 65 -0.42 2.39 13.73
C GLY A 65 0.08 3.51 12.81
N VAL A 66 0.04 3.34 11.48
CA VAL A 66 0.36 4.41 10.53
C VAL A 66 -0.92 5.03 10.00
N GLU A 67 -1.20 6.26 10.42
CA GLU A 67 -2.27 7.09 9.89
C GLU A 67 -1.74 7.86 8.66
N PHE A 68 -2.36 7.67 7.49
CA PHE A 68 -1.98 8.35 6.24
C PHE A 68 -2.87 9.53 5.91
#